data_AF-A0A7W7RF36-F1
#
_entry.id   AF-A0A7W7RF36-F1
#
_cell.length_a   1.000
_cell.length_b   1.000
_cell.length_c   1.000
_cell.angle_alpha   90.00
_cell.angle_beta   90.00
_cell.angle_gamma   90.00
#
_symmetry.space_group_name_H-M   'P 1'
#
loop_
_entity.id
_entity.type
_entity.pdbx_description
1 polymer ?
#
loop_
_entity_poly.entity_id
_entity_poly.type
_entity_poly.pdbx_seq_one_letter_code
_entity_poly.pdbx_strand_id
1 'polypeptide(L)'
;MLAHCSSSSSSEREEGTIDDRRPLTPAQIVPHQWDGVDTSIDAEPPELLSPEQLDRYVDTVTELLTAAGLEVRTPDERDPTHLEVNAPTGRFTVELDIRDDRTAEWSLSGGDEVPENTTALDLASVVVALLR
;
A
#
# COMPACT_ATOMS: atom_id res chain seq x y z
N MET A 1 -9.30 15.04 74.99
CA MET A 1 -10.11 13.91 75.47
C MET A 1 -10.33 12.99 74.29
N LEU A 2 -9.64 11.84 74.32
CA LEU A 2 -9.85 10.54 73.65
C LEU A 2 -10.36 10.42 72.21
N ALA A 3 -9.58 9.64 71.46
CA ALA A 3 -9.82 9.03 70.14
C ALA A 3 -10.85 7.90 70.16
N HIS A 4 -11.41 7.53 68.98
CA HIS A 4 -11.28 6.18 68.38
C HIS A 4 -12.06 6.03 67.03
N CYS A 5 -11.35 5.52 66.00
CA CYS A 5 -11.68 4.39 65.08
C CYS A 5 -12.99 4.41 64.23
N SER A 6 -13.09 3.96 62.96
CA SER A 6 -12.30 3.09 62.05
C SER A 6 -12.75 3.34 60.58
N SER A 7 -11.85 3.44 59.60
CA SER A 7 -11.49 2.47 58.52
C SER A 7 -12.61 1.87 57.63
N SER A 8 -12.59 2.16 56.31
CA SER A 8 -12.20 1.21 55.22
C SER A 8 -12.94 1.39 53.87
N SER A 9 -12.12 1.47 52.82
CA SER A 9 -12.19 0.86 51.47
C SER A 9 -13.26 1.19 50.40
N SER A 10 -12.70 1.58 49.25
CA SER A 10 -12.93 1.05 47.88
C SER A 10 -14.19 1.41 47.09
N SER A 11 -14.00 2.19 46.03
CA SER A 11 -14.38 1.91 44.62
C SER A 11 -14.12 3.19 43.83
N GLU A 12 -12.95 3.40 43.21
CA GLU A 12 -12.62 2.86 41.88
C GLU A 12 -13.82 2.91 40.93
N ARG A 13 -13.91 3.98 40.15
CA ARG A 13 -14.44 3.93 38.77
C ARG A 13 -13.54 4.78 37.88
N GLU A 14 -12.69 4.06 37.17
CA GLU A 14 -12.02 4.47 35.95
C GLU A 14 -13.07 4.98 34.94
N GLU A 15 -13.04 6.28 34.63
CA GLU A 15 -13.49 6.74 33.33
C GLU A 15 -12.30 6.54 32.38
N GLY A 16 -12.25 5.35 31.80
CA GLY A 16 -11.41 5.07 30.65
C GLY A 16 -11.85 5.99 29.51
N THR A 17 -11.07 7.06 29.28
CA THR A 17 -11.00 7.72 27.99
C THR A 17 -10.62 6.64 26.98
N ILE A 18 -11.62 6.14 26.27
CA ILE A 18 -11.45 5.28 25.11
C ILE A 18 -10.67 6.14 24.10
N ASP A 19 -9.35 5.97 24.11
CA ASP A 19 -8.44 6.46 23.09
C ASP A 19 -8.91 5.82 21.78
N ASP A 20 -9.70 6.59 21.02
CA ASP A 20 -10.15 6.27 19.67
C ASP A 20 -8.96 6.40 18.70
N ARG A 21 -7.87 5.69 19.00
CA ARG A 21 -6.83 5.35 18.05
C ARG A 21 -7.15 3.98 17.52
N ARG A 22 -8.23 3.87 16.76
CA ARG A 22 -8.30 2.78 15.80
C ARG A 22 -7.02 2.87 14.97
N PRO A 23 -6.22 1.79 14.85
CA PRO A 23 -5.24 1.77 13.78
C PRO A 23 -6.05 2.03 12.51
N LEU A 24 -5.68 3.07 11.76
CA LEU A 24 -6.16 3.26 10.41
C LEU A 24 -5.75 1.98 9.69
N THR A 25 -6.66 1.00 9.60
CA THR A 25 -6.49 -0.10 8.67
C THR A 25 -6.24 0.58 7.32
N PRO A 26 -5.17 0.24 6.60
CA PRO A 26 -4.91 0.82 5.29
C PRO A 26 -6.22 0.77 4.51
N ALA A 27 -6.58 1.89 3.88
CA ALA A 27 -7.79 1.97 3.08
C ALA A 27 -7.85 0.70 2.23
N GLN A 28 -8.93 -0.08 2.37
CA GLN A 28 -9.11 -1.22 1.47
C GLN A 28 -8.95 -0.66 0.06
N ILE A 29 -8.04 -1.25 -0.73
CA ILE A 29 -7.91 -0.94 -2.15
C ILE A 29 -9.23 -1.43 -2.75
N VAL A 30 -10.23 -0.55 -2.83
CA VAL A 30 -11.60 -1.00 -3.12
C VAL A 30 -11.73 -1.21 -4.64
N PRO A 31 -12.08 -2.41 -5.13
CA PRO A 31 -12.22 -2.72 -6.55
C PRO A 31 -13.32 -1.94 -7.30
N HIS A 32 -14.17 -1.15 -6.61
CA HIS A 32 -15.33 -0.50 -7.22
C HIS A 32 -14.99 0.56 -8.28
N GLN A 33 -13.74 1.04 -8.34
CA GLN A 33 -13.29 1.98 -9.38
C GLN A 33 -12.75 1.27 -10.64
N TRP A 34 -12.56 -0.04 -10.59
CA TRP A 34 -12.04 -0.82 -11.72
C TRP A 34 -13.13 -1.23 -12.72
N ASP A 35 -14.41 -1.16 -12.33
CA ASP A 35 -15.55 -1.52 -13.21
C ASP A 35 -15.63 -0.66 -14.50
N GLY A 36 -14.92 0.46 -14.56
CA GLY A 36 -14.84 1.35 -15.73
C GLY A 36 -13.60 1.15 -16.62
N VAL A 37 -12.64 0.31 -16.22
CA VAL A 37 -11.40 0.06 -16.98
C VAL A 37 -11.62 -1.08 -17.96
N ASP A 38 -11.16 -0.90 -19.22
CA ASP A 38 -11.26 -1.95 -20.24
C ASP A 38 -10.21 -3.04 -20.01
N THR A 39 -10.58 -4.12 -19.32
CA THR A 39 -9.70 -5.28 -19.08
C THR A 39 -9.82 -6.36 -20.16
N SER A 40 -10.32 -6.03 -21.37
CA SER A 40 -10.53 -7.02 -22.44
C SER A 40 -9.24 -7.71 -22.90
N ILE A 41 -8.08 -7.08 -22.67
CA ILE A 41 -6.75 -7.64 -22.94
C ILE A 41 -6.48 -8.97 -22.20
N ASP A 42 -7.15 -9.20 -21.06
CA ASP A 42 -7.04 -10.44 -20.28
C ASP A 42 -7.71 -11.64 -20.97
N ALA A 43 -8.66 -11.38 -21.86
CA ALA A 43 -9.36 -12.42 -22.63
C ALA A 43 -8.63 -12.79 -23.93
N GLU A 44 -7.56 -12.07 -24.30
CA GLU A 44 -6.85 -12.28 -25.55
C GLU A 44 -5.88 -13.48 -25.46
N PRO A 45 -5.95 -14.43 -26.41
CA PRO A 45 -5.07 -15.59 -26.45
C PRO A 45 -3.75 -15.22 -27.13
N PRO A 46 -2.74 -14.82 -26.35
CA PRO A 46 -1.46 -15.54 -26.39
C PRO A 46 -0.75 -15.60 -25.01
N GLU A 47 0.15 -16.58 -24.85
CA GLU A 47 1.05 -16.66 -23.68
C GLU A 47 2.13 -15.56 -23.71
N LEU A 48 2.46 -15.03 -24.89
CA LEU A 48 3.34 -13.88 -25.12
C LEU A 48 2.59 -12.81 -25.91
N LEU A 49 2.49 -11.60 -25.36
CA LEU A 49 1.84 -10.45 -25.97
C LEU A 49 2.62 -9.96 -27.19
N SER A 50 1.91 -9.64 -28.28
CA SER A 50 2.50 -8.81 -29.36
C SER A 50 2.85 -7.42 -28.82
N PRO A 51 3.71 -6.64 -29.50
CA PRO A 51 4.02 -5.27 -29.07
C PRO A 51 2.77 -4.40 -28.84
N GLU A 52 1.78 -4.47 -29.73
CA GLU A 52 0.53 -3.71 -29.59
C GLU A 52 -0.37 -4.23 -28.45
N GLN A 53 -0.25 -5.51 -28.11
CA GLN A 53 -0.93 -6.10 -26.96
C GLN A 53 -0.22 -5.72 -25.65
N LEU A 54 1.11 -5.65 -25.66
CA LEU A 54 1.92 -5.22 -24.53
C LEU A 54 1.65 -3.76 -24.18
N ASP A 55 1.60 -2.88 -25.19
CA ASP A 55 1.24 -1.46 -24.98
C ASP A 55 -0.14 -1.32 -24.32
N ARG A 56 -1.16 -2.01 -24.87
CA ARG A 56 -2.51 -2.00 -24.26
C ARG A 56 -2.54 -2.62 -22.87
N TYR A 57 -1.73 -3.63 -22.62
CA TYR A 57 -1.63 -4.27 -21.31
C TYR A 57 -1.02 -3.31 -20.28
N VAL A 58 0.07 -2.63 -20.63
CA VAL A 58 0.68 -1.57 -19.81
C VAL A 58 -0.32 -0.44 -19.53
N ASP A 59 -1.05 0.02 -20.55
CA ASP A 59 -2.09 1.05 -20.40
C ASP A 59 -3.18 0.58 -19.42
N THR A 60 -3.65 -0.65 -19.56
CA THR A 60 -4.67 -1.24 -18.67
C THR A 60 -4.17 -1.30 -17.22
N VAL A 61 -2.93 -1.74 -16.99
CA VAL A 61 -2.32 -1.78 -15.65
C VAL A 61 -2.19 -0.37 -15.07
N THR A 62 -1.77 0.60 -15.89
CA THR A 62 -1.66 2.02 -15.50
C THR A 62 -3.01 2.61 -15.09
N GLU A 63 -4.06 2.33 -15.86
CA GLU A 63 -5.44 2.76 -15.54
C GLU A 63 -5.95 2.14 -14.26
N LEU A 64 -5.74 0.83 -14.04
CA LEU A 64 -6.16 0.14 -12.81
C LEU A 64 -5.46 0.70 -11.57
N LEU A 65 -4.16 0.94 -11.64
CA LEU A 65 -3.38 1.53 -10.54
C LEU A 65 -3.80 2.98 -10.28
N THR A 66 -4.06 3.76 -11.33
CA THR A 66 -4.57 5.13 -11.22
C THR A 66 -5.96 5.16 -10.59
N ALA A 67 -6.86 4.25 -11.01
CA ALA A 67 -8.19 4.08 -10.42
C ALA A 67 -8.13 3.56 -8.97
N ALA A 68 -7.05 2.90 -8.57
CA ALA A 68 -6.78 2.58 -7.17
C ALA A 68 -6.30 3.79 -6.34
N GLY A 69 -6.14 4.96 -6.97
CA GLY A 69 -5.69 6.19 -6.34
C GLY A 69 -4.17 6.31 -6.23
N LEU A 70 -3.42 5.53 -7.00
CA LEU A 70 -1.96 5.62 -7.08
C LEU A 70 -1.55 6.60 -8.19
N GLU A 71 -0.40 7.24 -8.00
CA GLU A 71 0.28 8.00 -9.04
C GLU A 71 1.20 7.05 -9.80
N VAL A 72 0.98 6.91 -11.12
CA VAL A 72 1.81 6.11 -12.01
C VAL A 72 2.58 7.03 -12.95
N ARG A 73 3.86 6.76 -13.17
CA ARG A 73 4.74 7.48 -14.09
C ARG A 73 5.48 6.49 -14.98
N THR A 74 5.83 6.96 -16.18
CA THR A 74 6.70 6.23 -17.12
C THR A 74 8.00 7.03 -17.26
N PRO A 75 9.10 6.62 -16.60
CA PRO A 75 10.34 7.40 -16.57
C PRO A 75 11.01 7.59 -17.93
N ASP A 76 10.88 6.60 -18.83
CA ASP A 76 11.37 6.66 -20.21
C ASP A 76 10.23 6.37 -21.18
N GLU A 77 9.82 7.36 -21.98
CA GLU A 77 8.78 7.20 -23.00
C GLU A 77 9.14 6.16 -24.08
N ARG A 78 10.42 5.77 -24.18
CA ARG A 78 10.88 4.71 -25.11
C ARG A 78 10.75 3.32 -24.52
N ASP A 79 10.49 3.22 -23.22
CA ASP A 79 10.27 1.99 -22.49
C ASP A 79 8.97 2.09 -21.68
N PRO A 80 7.81 1.95 -22.34
CA PRO A 80 6.52 2.02 -21.66
C PRO A 80 6.34 0.90 -20.63
N THR A 81 7.13 -0.17 -20.71
CA THR A 81 7.02 -1.30 -19.80
C THR A 81 7.57 -1.05 -18.40
N HIS A 82 8.36 0.02 -18.24
CA HIS A 82 8.91 0.47 -16.98
C HIS A 82 8.02 1.54 -16.34
N LEU A 83 7.40 1.20 -15.21
CA LEU A 83 6.50 2.06 -14.46
C LEU A 83 7.05 2.38 -13.07
N GLU A 84 6.91 3.63 -12.65
CA GLU A 84 7.09 4.06 -11.26
C GLU A 84 5.72 4.34 -10.63
N VAL A 85 5.42 3.65 -9.55
CA VAL A 85 4.13 3.71 -8.86
C VAL A 85 4.33 4.24 -7.44
N ASN A 86 3.56 5.26 -7.07
CA ASN A 86 3.64 5.92 -5.77
C ASN A 86 2.23 6.13 -5.22
N ALA A 87 2.04 6.01 -3.90
CA ALA A 87 0.81 6.52 -3.29
C ALA A 87 0.95 8.03 -3.04
N PRO A 88 -0.11 8.86 -3.19
CA PRO A 88 -0.02 10.32 -3.01
C PRO A 88 0.47 10.76 -1.63
N THR A 89 0.14 9.98 -0.61
CA THR A 89 0.65 10.15 0.77
C THR A 89 1.64 9.05 1.16
N GLY A 90 2.02 8.23 0.18
CA GLY A 90 2.96 7.14 0.29
C GLY A 90 4.37 7.66 0.44
N ARG A 91 5.17 6.79 1.04
CA ARG A 91 6.59 7.00 1.27
C ARG A 91 7.40 6.14 0.28
N PHE A 92 6.92 4.92 0.06
CA PHE A 92 7.52 4.00 -0.88
C PHE A 92 7.18 4.31 -2.34
N THR A 93 8.18 4.08 -3.20
CA THR A 93 8.07 3.95 -4.64
C THR A 93 8.20 2.47 -5.01
N VAL A 94 7.28 1.99 -5.83
CA VAL A 94 7.39 0.68 -6.50
C VAL A 94 7.83 0.93 -7.94
N GLU A 95 8.96 0.35 -8.32
CA GLU A 95 9.33 0.25 -9.73
C GLU A 95 8.80 -1.09 -10.25
N LEU A 96 8.14 -1.07 -11.40
CA LEU A 96 7.51 -2.23 -12.02
C LEU A 96 7.97 -2.35 -13.46
N ASP A 97 8.61 -3.48 -13.79
CA ASP A 97 9.03 -3.83 -15.14
C ASP A 97 8.12 -4.94 -15.68
N ILE A 98 7.22 -4.57 -16.59
CA ILE A 98 6.22 -5.48 -17.17
C ILE A 98 6.82 -6.22 -18.36
N ARG A 99 6.60 -7.54 -18.43
CA ARG A 99 7.10 -8.38 -19.51
C ARG A 99 5.98 -8.82 -20.45
N ASP A 100 6.36 -9.23 -21.65
CA ASP A 100 5.45 -9.70 -22.70
C ASP A 100 4.72 -11.00 -22.33
N ASP A 101 5.21 -11.77 -21.37
CA ASP A 101 4.54 -12.96 -20.81
C ASP A 101 3.55 -12.63 -19.67
N ARG A 102 3.18 -11.35 -19.51
CA ARG A 102 2.37 -10.81 -18.40
C ARG A 102 3.00 -10.98 -17.01
N THR A 103 4.24 -11.45 -16.91
CA THR A 103 4.98 -11.39 -15.65
C THR A 103 5.50 -9.98 -15.42
N ALA A 104 5.89 -9.69 -14.18
CA ALA A 104 6.54 -8.44 -13.85
C ALA A 104 7.65 -8.67 -12.84
N GLU A 105 8.73 -7.94 -13.01
CA GLU A 105 9.72 -7.73 -11.96
C GLU A 105 9.35 -6.44 -11.23
N TRP A 106 9.55 -6.42 -9.91
CA TRP A 106 9.27 -5.23 -9.13
C TRP A 106 10.32 -5.02 -8.06
N SER A 107 10.63 -3.76 -7.83
CA SER A 107 11.52 -3.30 -6.77
C SER A 107 10.75 -2.33 -5.87
N LEU A 108 11.04 -2.35 -4.57
CA LEU A 108 10.44 -1.44 -3.60
C LEU A 108 11.54 -0.60 -2.98
N SER A 109 11.43 0.71 -3.15
CA SER A 109 12.37 1.68 -2.60
C SER A 109 11.61 2.60 -1.64
N GLY A 110 12.06 2.70 -0.39
CA GLY A 110 11.69 3.79 0.51
C GLY A 110 12.96 4.56 0.81
N GLY A 111 13.13 5.75 0.22
CA GLY A 111 14.39 6.53 0.20
C GLY A 111 14.99 6.84 1.59
N ASP A 112 15.03 8.11 2.01
CA ASP A 112 15.51 8.51 3.35
C ASP A 112 14.43 8.32 4.44
N GLU A 113 13.65 7.26 4.32
CA GLU A 113 12.33 7.16 4.94
C GLU A 113 12.31 6.31 6.21
N VAL A 114 13.41 5.60 6.45
CA VAL A 114 13.72 4.95 7.70
C VAL A 114 14.52 5.97 8.51
N PRO A 115 13.92 6.67 9.50
CA PRO A 115 14.63 7.65 10.28
C PRO A 115 15.94 7.09 10.81
N GLU A 116 16.96 7.94 10.89
CA GLU A 116 18.18 7.61 11.61
C GLU A 116 17.78 7.10 13.01
N ASN A 117 18.28 5.93 13.40
CA ASN A 117 17.95 5.20 14.64
C ASN A 117 16.64 4.39 14.66
N THR A 118 16.04 4.08 13.49
CA THR A 118 14.97 3.08 13.44
C THR A 118 15.45 1.74 14.00
N THR A 119 14.71 1.17 14.95
CA THR A 119 15.11 -0.10 15.55
C THR A 119 14.92 -1.24 14.56
N ALA A 120 15.66 -2.33 14.74
CA ALA A 120 15.48 -3.52 13.92
C ALA A 120 14.05 -4.07 13.97
N LEU A 121 13.35 -3.90 15.11
CA LEU A 121 11.96 -4.33 15.27
C LEU A 121 11.00 -3.47 14.44
N ASP A 122 11.20 -2.15 14.43
CA ASP A 122 10.36 -1.22 13.68
C ASP A 122 10.55 -1.43 12.17
N LEU A 123 11.81 -1.57 11.72
CA LEU A 123 12.11 -1.88 10.32
C LEU A 123 11.48 -3.22 9.90
N ALA A 124 11.63 -4.27 10.71
CA ALA A 124 11.02 -5.57 10.44
C ALA A 124 9.48 -5.48 10.41
N SER A 125 8.88 -4.67 11.29
CA SER A 125 7.42 -4.49 11.34
C SER A 125 6.90 -3.80 10.08
N VAL A 126 7.62 -2.78 9.57
CA VAL A 126 7.30 -2.13 8.29
C VAL A 126 7.38 -3.12 7.14
N VAL A 127 8.46 -3.91 7.05
CA VAL A 127 8.61 -4.93 5.99
C VAL A 127 7.51 -5.99 6.08
N VAL A 128 7.16 -6.44 7.29
CA VAL A 128 6.06 -7.40 7.49
C VAL A 128 4.73 -6.82 7.03
N ALA A 129 4.46 -5.54 7.30
CA ALA A 129 3.24 -4.87 6.87
C ALA A 129 3.15 -4.65 5.35
N LEU A 130 4.29 -4.59 4.66
CA LEU A 130 4.34 -4.49 3.19
C LEU A 130 4.10 -5.82 2.48
N LEU A 131 4.41 -6.94 3.14
CA LEU A 131 4.35 -8.29 2.57
C LEU A 131 3.12 -9.11 3.03
N ARG A 132 2.23 -8.55 3.86
CA ARG A 132 1.05 -9.23 4.42
C ARG A 132 -0.21 -8.37 4.33
#